data_AF-A0A7S1V8W4-F1
#
_entry.id   AF-A0A7S1V8W4-F1
#
_cell.length_a   1.000
_cell.length_b   1.000
_cell.length_c   1.000
_cell.angle_alpha   90.00
_cell.angle_beta   90.00
_cell.angle_gamma   90.00
#
_symmetry.space_group_name_H-M   'P 1'
#
loop_
_entity.id
_entity.type
_entity.pdbx_description
1 polymer ?
#
loop_
_entity_poly.entity_id
_entity_poly.type
_entity_poly.pdbx_seq_one_letter_code
_entity_poly.pdbx_strand_id
1 'polypeptide(L)'
;HEQQGEAGKSGPVVVYSHYDVVPADSEGWTTEPFLPSLRDGYLYGRGVTDNKGPCLAIALAAAALAARGSLTRDVVMLVEGEEETGSTGTMATIREHRELLMPAGRPPAALLVSNNYWLDDEHPALTYGLRGIIRGEITVVGAAQTVHSGTDGGVLVEPLADVANVVASLRSLPLHDNVAPFSDEERQRFAELDDVFSVAEYKAKMGTTVLSCGESVVEVLRRRWREPSLSVLRMGVPYTPTESSGCKAGGIPRVA
;
A
#
# COMPACT_ATOMS: atom_id res chain seq x y z
N HIS A 1 10.87 -14.68 46.77
CA HIS A 1 11.78 -14.42 45.63
C HIS A 1 11.02 -13.58 44.61
N GLU A 2 10.96 -12.28 44.87
CA GLU A 2 10.44 -11.28 43.93
C GLU A 2 11.51 -11.08 42.84
N GLN A 3 11.21 -11.49 41.61
CA GLN A 3 11.91 -10.93 40.45
C GLN A 3 11.26 -9.59 40.14
N GLN A 4 11.66 -8.55 40.88
CA GLN A 4 11.61 -7.19 40.35
C GLN A 4 12.67 -7.12 39.26
N GLY A 5 12.29 -7.56 38.05
CA GLY A 5 13.11 -7.41 36.85
C GLY A 5 13.40 -5.94 36.58
N GLU A 6 14.50 -5.66 35.87
CA GLU A 6 15.04 -4.35 35.50
C GLU A 6 14.07 -3.42 34.71
N ALA A 7 12.89 -3.12 35.25
CA ALA A 7 11.89 -2.25 34.64
C ALA A 7 12.39 -0.81 34.42
N GLY A 8 13.52 -0.43 35.03
CA GLY A 8 14.10 0.90 34.96
C GLY A 8 14.93 1.24 33.72
N LYS A 9 15.35 0.27 32.89
CA LYS A 9 16.32 0.54 31.79
C LYS A 9 15.78 0.44 30.38
N SER A 10 14.62 -0.18 30.18
CA SER A 10 14.12 -0.48 28.84
C SER A 10 13.16 0.63 28.37
N GLY A 11 13.40 1.22 27.20
CA GLY A 11 12.58 2.33 26.67
C GLY A 11 11.17 1.93 26.23
N PRO A 12 10.36 2.85 25.69
CA PRO A 12 8.98 2.56 25.31
C PRO A 12 8.89 1.58 24.13
N VAL A 13 7.72 0.98 23.97
CA VAL A 13 7.28 0.41 22.69
C VAL A 13 6.46 1.49 21.98
N VAL A 14 6.92 1.91 20.81
CA VAL A 14 6.17 2.83 19.95
C VAL A 14 5.29 1.99 19.02
N VAL A 15 4.02 2.32 18.95
CA VAL A 15 3.07 1.69 18.03
C VAL A 15 2.71 2.74 16.99
N TYR A 16 3.03 2.46 15.73
CA TYR A 16 2.62 3.29 14.60
C TYR A 16 1.30 2.76 14.01
N SER A 17 0.40 3.68 13.72
CA SER A 17 -0.90 3.42 13.08
C SER A 17 -1.39 4.69 12.39
N HIS A 18 -2.48 4.59 11.63
CA HIS A 18 -3.12 5.73 10.98
C HIS A 18 -4.65 5.62 11.04
N TYR A 19 -5.33 6.77 11.03
CA TYR A 19 -6.79 6.87 11.12
C TYR A 19 -7.46 7.33 9.83
N ASP A 20 -6.69 7.87 8.89
CA ASP A 20 -7.16 8.16 7.53
C ASP A 20 -7.38 6.86 6.77
N VAL A 21 -8.24 6.93 5.75
CA VAL A 21 -8.67 5.80 4.95
C VAL A 21 -8.89 6.25 3.51
N VAL A 22 -8.64 5.38 2.53
CA VAL A 22 -9.02 5.70 1.15
C VAL A 22 -10.53 5.95 0.99
N PRO A 23 -10.95 6.75 -0.02
CA PRO A 23 -12.37 6.93 -0.33
C PRO A 23 -13.12 5.62 -0.56
N ALA A 24 -14.42 5.64 -0.26
CA ALA A 24 -15.36 4.58 -0.61
C ALA A 24 -16.71 5.21 -0.96
N ASP A 25 -17.25 4.85 -2.12
CA ASP A 25 -18.64 5.07 -2.48
C ASP A 25 -19.47 3.83 -2.12
N SER A 26 -20.79 3.95 -2.17
CA SER A 26 -21.69 2.81 -1.95
C SER A 26 -21.75 1.86 -3.16
N GLU A 27 -21.22 2.27 -4.31
CA GLU A 27 -21.17 1.45 -5.51
C GLU A 27 -20.19 0.28 -5.30
N GLY A 28 -20.63 -0.94 -5.59
CA GLY A 28 -19.84 -2.15 -5.36
C GLY A 28 -19.76 -2.62 -3.89
N TRP A 29 -20.35 -1.90 -2.94
CA TRP A 29 -20.47 -2.36 -1.55
C TRP A 29 -21.80 -3.08 -1.30
N THR A 30 -21.76 -4.15 -0.49
CA THR A 30 -23.00 -4.80 -0.03
C THR A 30 -23.68 -4.04 1.11
N THR A 31 -22.93 -3.22 1.85
CA THR A 31 -23.40 -2.43 2.99
C THR A 31 -22.76 -1.05 2.95
N GLU A 32 -23.38 -0.05 3.58
CA GLU A 32 -22.81 1.29 3.68
C GLU A 32 -21.36 1.26 4.21
N PRO A 33 -20.37 1.78 3.45
CA PRO A 33 -18.96 1.56 3.75
C PRO A 33 -18.53 2.13 5.11
N PHE A 34 -19.13 3.24 5.52
CA PHE A 34 -18.81 3.91 6.79
C PHE A 34 -19.74 3.55 7.94
N LEU A 35 -20.62 2.56 7.74
CA LEU A 35 -21.46 1.99 8.79
C LEU A 35 -21.06 0.52 9.02
N PRO A 36 -20.23 0.22 10.04
CA PRO A 36 -19.73 -1.13 10.25
C PRO A 36 -20.86 -2.16 10.42
N SER A 37 -20.75 -3.29 9.73
CA SER A 37 -21.74 -4.36 9.75
C SER A 37 -21.10 -5.71 10.08
N LEU A 38 -21.62 -6.43 11.07
CA LEU A 38 -21.18 -7.79 11.40
C LEU A 38 -21.94 -8.80 10.54
N ARG A 39 -21.21 -9.67 9.83
CA ARG A 39 -21.80 -10.77 9.05
C ARG A 39 -20.88 -11.97 9.07
N ASP A 40 -21.44 -13.15 9.31
CA ASP A 40 -20.71 -14.43 9.23
C ASP A 40 -19.41 -14.46 10.06
N GLY A 41 -19.38 -13.74 11.19
CA GLY A 41 -18.20 -13.61 12.06
C GLY A 41 -17.19 -12.52 11.66
N TYR A 42 -17.42 -11.82 10.54
CA TYR A 42 -16.55 -10.75 10.03
C TYR A 42 -17.19 -9.38 10.22
N LEU A 43 -16.36 -8.38 10.51
CA LEU A 43 -16.75 -6.97 10.55
C LEU A 43 -16.43 -6.31 9.21
N TYR A 44 -17.47 -5.86 8.51
CA TYR A 44 -17.35 -5.18 7.22
C TYR A 44 -17.44 -3.67 7.42
N GLY A 45 -16.53 -2.93 6.79
CA GLY A 45 -16.52 -1.47 6.79
C GLY A 45 -15.17 -0.90 6.32
N ARG A 46 -15.21 0.28 5.70
CA ARG A 46 -14.01 1.04 5.33
C ARG A 46 -13.24 1.41 6.60
N GLY A 47 -11.97 1.02 6.63
CA GLY A 47 -11.08 1.30 7.75
C GLY A 47 -10.97 0.17 8.78
N VAL A 48 -11.78 -0.89 8.68
CA VAL A 48 -11.79 -1.98 9.68
C VAL A 48 -10.42 -2.64 9.74
N THR A 49 -9.86 -3.08 8.61
CA THR A 49 -8.54 -3.72 8.58
C THR A 49 -7.38 -2.75 8.36
N ASP A 50 -7.65 -1.60 7.74
CA ASP A 50 -6.65 -0.63 7.28
C ASP A 50 -7.11 0.79 7.65
N ASN A 51 -6.78 1.29 8.84
CA ASN A 51 -6.01 0.63 9.91
C ASN A 51 -6.64 0.78 11.31
N LYS A 52 -7.94 1.14 11.37
CA LYS A 52 -8.62 1.46 12.63
C LYS A 52 -8.80 0.26 13.55
N GLY A 53 -9.09 -0.93 13.01
CA GLY A 53 -9.21 -2.16 13.79
C GLY A 53 -7.90 -2.52 14.50
N PRO A 54 -6.78 -2.69 13.78
CA PRO A 54 -5.47 -2.90 14.38
C PRO A 54 -5.09 -1.82 15.40
N CYS A 55 -5.32 -0.53 15.09
CA CYS A 55 -5.09 0.58 16.01
C CYS A 55 -5.82 0.37 17.35
N LEU A 56 -7.12 0.10 17.27
CA LEU A 56 -7.97 -0.09 18.45
C LEU A 56 -7.62 -1.37 19.21
N ALA A 57 -7.32 -2.47 18.51
CA ALA A 57 -6.94 -3.72 19.15
C ALA A 57 -5.69 -3.55 20.03
N ILE A 58 -4.67 -2.86 19.52
CA ILE A 58 -3.44 -2.60 20.29
C ILE A 58 -3.70 -1.62 21.43
N ALA A 59 -4.45 -0.54 21.20
CA ALA A 59 -4.78 0.42 22.24
C ALA A 59 -5.58 -0.23 23.40
N LEU A 60 -6.56 -1.07 23.07
CA LEU A 60 -7.36 -1.81 24.05
C LEU A 60 -6.52 -2.84 24.81
N ALA A 61 -5.61 -3.54 24.12
CA ALA A 61 -4.69 -4.47 24.77
C ALA A 61 -3.77 -3.74 25.77
N ALA A 62 -3.18 -2.60 25.37
CA ALA A 62 -2.35 -1.77 26.23
C ALA A 62 -3.13 -1.23 27.44
N ALA A 63 -4.35 -0.73 27.23
CA ALA A 63 -5.24 -0.26 28.30
C ALA A 63 -5.60 -1.40 29.27
N ALA A 64 -5.92 -2.59 28.76
CA ALA A 64 -6.20 -3.77 29.58
C ALA A 64 -4.97 -4.26 30.36
N LEU A 65 -3.76 -4.16 29.78
CA LEU A 65 -2.48 -4.43 30.47
C LEU A 65 -2.26 -3.45 31.62
N ALA A 66 -2.49 -2.15 31.37
CA ALA A 66 -2.31 -1.10 32.34
C ALA A 66 -3.31 -1.22 33.49
N ALA A 67 -4.59 -1.46 33.19
CA ALA A 67 -5.66 -1.59 34.19
C ALA A 67 -5.41 -2.75 35.18
N ARG A 68 -4.73 -3.82 34.75
CA ARG A 68 -4.34 -4.95 35.61
C ARG A 68 -2.95 -4.82 36.22
N GLY A 69 -2.27 -3.70 36.04
CA GLY A 69 -0.90 -3.47 36.54
C GLY A 69 0.15 -4.41 35.94
N SER A 70 -0.11 -5.00 34.77
CA SER A 70 0.82 -5.95 34.12
C SER A 70 1.57 -5.33 32.93
N LEU A 71 1.33 -4.05 32.62
CA LEU A 71 2.07 -3.36 31.59
C LEU A 71 3.53 -3.16 32.04
N THR A 72 4.47 -3.81 31.36
CA THR A 72 5.87 -3.84 31.77
C THR A 72 6.70 -2.66 31.24
N ARG A 73 6.18 -1.89 30.29
CA ARG A 73 6.86 -0.78 29.60
C ARG A 73 5.85 0.27 29.15
N ASP A 74 6.31 1.51 28.97
CA ASP A 74 5.50 2.55 28.33
C ASP A 74 5.12 2.13 26.91
N VAL A 75 3.87 2.41 26.53
CA VAL A 75 3.37 2.26 25.16
C VAL A 75 3.06 3.65 24.64
N VAL A 76 3.72 4.04 23.54
CA VAL A 76 3.50 5.33 22.87
C VAL A 76 2.75 5.06 21.57
N MET A 77 1.53 5.58 21.46
CA MET A 77 0.73 5.49 20.23
C MET A 77 1.05 6.67 19.32
N LEU A 78 1.74 6.41 18.20
CA LEU A 78 1.95 7.35 17.10
C LEU A 78 0.85 7.08 16.05
N VAL A 79 -0.20 7.89 16.06
CA VAL A 79 -1.36 7.72 15.17
C VAL A 79 -1.50 8.95 14.29
N GLU A 80 -1.40 8.77 12.98
CA GLU A 80 -1.45 9.86 12.00
C GLU A 80 -2.69 9.82 11.09
N GLY A 81 -2.83 10.81 10.22
CA GLY A 81 -3.95 10.94 9.28
C GLY A 81 -3.54 11.25 7.85
N GLU A 82 -2.30 10.95 7.45
CA GLU A 82 -1.81 11.21 6.10
C GLU A 82 -1.21 9.96 5.42
N GLU A 83 -1.33 8.76 5.98
CA GLU A 83 -0.66 7.54 5.48
C GLU A 83 -1.06 7.23 4.04
N GLU A 84 -2.35 7.32 3.76
CA GLU A 84 -2.95 7.02 2.44
C GLU A 84 -2.56 8.07 1.38
N THR A 85 -1.97 9.18 1.85
CA THR A 85 -1.50 10.31 1.04
C THR A 85 0.02 10.54 1.12
N GLY A 86 0.76 9.66 1.80
CA GLY A 86 2.23 9.64 1.82
C GLY A 86 2.92 10.22 3.05
N SER A 87 2.20 10.51 4.15
CA SER A 87 2.75 10.84 5.47
C SER A 87 3.73 12.02 5.51
N THR A 88 3.66 12.97 4.57
CA THR A 88 4.66 14.04 4.43
C THR A 88 4.73 14.95 5.66
N GLY A 89 3.59 15.35 6.21
CA GLY A 89 3.51 16.16 7.42
C GLY A 89 4.00 15.37 8.62
N THR A 90 3.53 14.13 8.78
CA THR A 90 3.93 13.23 9.87
C THR A 90 5.45 13.00 9.92
N MET A 91 6.09 12.77 8.77
CA MET A 91 7.55 12.65 8.69
C MET A 91 8.26 13.92 9.17
N ALA A 92 7.76 15.11 8.81
CA ALA A 92 8.33 16.37 9.27
C ALA A 92 8.16 16.53 10.79
N THR A 93 6.96 16.25 11.31
CA THR A 93 6.64 16.29 12.74
C THR A 93 7.53 15.35 13.55
N ILE A 94 7.74 14.11 13.09
CA ILE A 94 8.61 13.15 13.80
C ILE A 94 10.06 13.64 13.82
N ARG A 95 10.56 14.26 12.73
CA ARG A 95 11.93 14.80 12.70
C ARG A 95 12.12 15.94 13.70
N GLU A 96 11.12 16.82 13.80
CA GLU A 96 11.13 17.99 14.68
C GLU A 96 10.90 17.61 16.14
N HIS A 97 10.02 16.65 16.42
CA HIS A 97 9.50 16.35 17.76
C HIS A 97 9.73 14.90 18.19
N ARG A 98 10.82 14.26 17.77
CA ARG A 98 11.12 12.86 18.12
C ARG A 98 11.17 12.61 19.63
N GLU A 99 11.44 13.64 20.44
CA GLU A 99 11.43 13.52 21.89
C GLU A 99 10.06 13.11 22.46
N LEU A 100 8.95 13.39 21.74
CA LEU A 100 7.61 12.93 22.12
C LEU A 100 7.50 11.39 22.10
N LEU A 101 8.34 10.72 21.31
CA LEU A 101 8.42 9.26 21.24
C LEU A 101 9.36 8.67 22.32
N MET A 102 9.94 9.52 23.16
CA MET A 102 10.95 9.16 24.15
C MET A 102 10.55 9.58 25.57
N PRO A 103 9.50 8.99 26.18
CA PRO A 103 9.12 9.30 27.55
C PRO A 103 10.31 9.14 28.51
N ALA A 104 10.49 10.12 29.38
CA ALA A 104 11.64 10.23 30.27
C ALA A 104 13.01 10.22 29.55
N GLY A 105 13.06 10.65 28.28
CA GLY A 105 14.28 10.70 27.47
C GLY A 105 14.81 9.32 27.05
N ARG A 106 13.99 8.26 27.16
CA ARG A 106 14.42 6.90 26.83
C ARG A 106 14.15 6.60 25.35
N PRO A 107 15.14 6.10 24.58
CA PRO A 107 14.93 5.75 23.19
C PRO A 107 13.93 4.59 23.06
N PRO A 108 13.10 4.54 22.00
CA PRO A 108 12.22 3.40 21.75
C PRO A 108 13.01 2.11 21.68
N ALA A 109 12.49 1.06 22.30
CA ALA A 109 13.11 -0.26 22.21
C ALA A 109 12.53 -1.12 21.10
N ALA A 110 11.31 -0.80 20.66
CA ALA A 110 10.68 -1.42 19.52
C ALA A 110 9.73 -0.41 18.88
N LEU A 111 9.60 -0.52 17.55
CA LEU A 111 8.53 0.07 16.77
C LEU A 111 7.64 -1.09 16.29
N LEU A 112 6.36 -1.03 16.61
CA LEU A 112 5.36 -1.97 16.14
C LEU A 112 4.51 -1.29 15.08
N VAL A 113 4.37 -1.96 13.94
CA VAL A 113 3.46 -1.59 12.86
C VAL A 113 2.56 -2.80 12.61
N SER A 114 1.25 -2.60 12.71
CA SER A 114 0.27 -3.64 12.39
C SER A 114 -0.63 -3.11 11.29
N ASN A 115 -0.09 -3.06 10.06
CA ASN A 115 -0.81 -2.60 8.87
C ASN A 115 -0.52 -3.51 7.67
N ASN A 116 -0.64 -4.81 7.87
CA ASN A 116 -0.38 -5.80 6.84
C ASN A 116 -1.23 -7.04 7.08
N TYR A 117 -1.29 -7.89 6.06
CA TYR A 117 -2.12 -9.08 6.03
C TYR A 117 -1.26 -10.34 6.21
N TRP A 118 -1.90 -11.39 6.71
CA TRP A 118 -1.33 -12.73 6.64
C TRP A 118 -1.33 -13.23 5.19
N LEU A 119 -0.53 -14.27 4.93
CA LEU A 119 -0.46 -14.85 3.59
C LEU A 119 -1.73 -15.66 3.28
N ASP A 120 -2.29 -16.29 4.30
CA ASP A 120 -3.53 -17.05 4.31
C ASP A 120 -4.34 -16.72 5.58
N ASP A 121 -5.42 -17.49 5.83
CA ASP A 121 -6.31 -17.27 6.97
C ASP A 121 -5.94 -18.15 8.20
N GLU A 122 -4.95 -19.04 8.09
CA GLU A 122 -4.62 -20.04 9.10
C GLU A 122 -3.28 -19.80 9.80
N HIS A 123 -2.30 -19.20 9.11
CA HIS A 123 -0.94 -19.05 9.59
C HIS A 123 -0.61 -17.58 9.92
N PRO A 124 -0.44 -17.22 11.21
CA PRO A 124 0.01 -15.89 11.59
C PRO A 124 1.36 -15.53 10.97
N ALA A 125 1.44 -14.32 10.39
CA ALA A 125 2.64 -13.84 9.73
C ALA A 125 3.33 -12.70 10.48
N LEU A 126 4.66 -12.75 10.54
CA LEU A 126 5.50 -11.60 10.89
C LEU A 126 6.17 -11.08 9.62
N THR A 127 5.73 -9.91 9.15
CA THR A 127 6.33 -9.25 7.99
C THR A 127 7.63 -8.57 8.39
N TYR A 128 8.74 -8.95 7.76
CA TYR A 128 10.07 -8.40 8.02
C TYR A 128 10.60 -7.49 6.89
N GLY A 129 9.81 -7.28 5.84
CA GLY A 129 10.20 -6.45 4.70
C GLY A 129 9.00 -5.99 3.88
N LEU A 130 9.08 -4.77 3.35
CA LEU A 130 8.11 -4.17 2.45
C LEU A 130 8.83 -3.69 1.19
N ARG A 131 8.09 -3.62 0.08
CA ARG A 131 8.63 -3.08 -1.17
C ARG A 131 8.64 -1.57 -1.13
N GLY A 132 9.66 -0.97 -1.72
CA GLY A 132 9.65 0.45 -2.05
C GLY A 132 8.65 0.76 -3.18
N ILE A 133 8.27 2.03 -3.28
CA ILE A 133 7.39 2.53 -4.33
C ILE A 133 7.97 3.82 -4.92
N ILE A 134 7.95 3.92 -6.25
CA ILE A 134 8.19 5.16 -6.99
C ILE A 134 6.92 5.44 -7.79
N ARG A 135 6.26 6.56 -7.49
CA ARG A 135 5.11 7.04 -8.25
C ARG A 135 5.55 8.22 -9.11
N GLY A 136 5.01 8.29 -10.33
CA GLY A 136 5.28 9.38 -11.25
C GLY A 136 4.10 9.59 -12.20
N GLU A 137 4.03 10.79 -12.75
CA GLU A 137 3.04 11.18 -13.76
C GLU A 137 3.77 11.60 -15.03
N ILE A 138 3.24 11.18 -16.18
CA ILE A 138 3.74 11.58 -17.49
C ILE A 138 2.63 12.32 -18.21
N THR A 139 2.87 13.59 -18.52
CA THR A 139 1.96 14.42 -19.30
C THR A 139 2.55 14.66 -20.69
N VAL A 140 1.80 14.30 -21.72
CA VAL A 140 2.13 14.60 -23.12
C VAL A 140 1.18 15.69 -23.61
N VAL A 141 1.75 16.76 -24.17
CA VAL A 141 1.00 17.94 -24.64
C VAL A 141 1.18 18.08 -26.14
N GLY A 142 0.06 18.16 -26.87
CA GLY A 142 0.03 18.31 -28.33
C GLY A 142 -0.27 19.75 -28.76
N ALA A 143 -1.06 19.88 -29.82
CA ALA A 143 -1.51 21.17 -30.33
C ALA A 143 -2.21 22.02 -29.25
N ALA A 144 -2.13 23.34 -29.40
CA ALA A 144 -2.68 24.30 -28.42
C ALA A 144 -4.21 24.25 -28.27
N GLN A 145 -4.91 23.55 -29.17
CA GLN A 145 -6.36 23.38 -29.17
C GLN A 145 -6.72 21.95 -29.53
N THR A 146 -7.88 21.48 -29.05
CA THR A 146 -8.48 20.22 -29.50
C THR A 146 -8.80 20.33 -31.00
N VAL A 147 -8.43 19.30 -31.76
CA VAL A 147 -8.60 19.27 -33.22
C VAL A 147 -9.60 18.21 -33.65
N HIS A 148 -10.22 18.42 -34.82
CA HIS A 148 -11.16 17.46 -35.37
C HIS A 148 -10.37 16.32 -36.02
N SER A 149 -10.48 15.11 -35.48
CA SER A 149 -9.62 14.00 -35.92
C SER A 149 -9.88 13.58 -37.37
N GLY A 150 -11.06 13.87 -37.92
CA GLY A 150 -11.34 13.63 -39.35
C GLY A 150 -10.77 14.70 -40.29
N THR A 151 -10.47 15.90 -39.80
CA THR A 151 -9.96 17.02 -40.62
C THR A 151 -8.45 17.11 -40.54
N ASP A 152 -7.92 16.98 -39.32
CA ASP A 152 -6.51 17.23 -39.01
C ASP A 152 -5.77 15.96 -38.58
N GLY A 153 -6.47 14.82 -38.49
CA GLY A 153 -5.87 13.53 -38.13
C GLY A 153 -4.80 13.10 -39.13
N GLY A 154 -3.67 12.64 -38.61
CA GLY A 154 -2.51 12.25 -39.42
C GLY A 154 -1.58 13.40 -39.85
N VAL A 155 -1.96 14.66 -39.64
CA VAL A 155 -1.05 15.81 -39.88
C VAL A 155 -0.40 16.28 -38.58
N LEU A 156 -1.12 16.16 -37.46
CA LEU A 156 -0.66 16.56 -36.13
C LEU A 156 -0.13 15.37 -35.33
N VAL A 157 0.82 15.65 -34.44
CA VAL A 157 1.27 14.68 -33.44
C VAL A 157 0.15 14.52 -32.41
N GLU A 158 -0.36 13.30 -32.28
CA GLU A 158 -1.47 12.97 -31.39
C GLU A 158 -0.94 12.55 -30.02
N PRO A 159 -1.21 13.32 -28.94
CA PRO A 159 -0.65 13.03 -27.61
C PRO A 159 -0.98 11.63 -27.09
N LEU A 160 -2.16 11.09 -27.41
CA LEU A 160 -2.56 9.75 -27.00
C LEU A 160 -1.71 8.65 -27.67
N ALA A 161 -1.30 8.85 -28.92
CA ALA A 161 -0.39 7.91 -29.60
C ALA A 161 0.98 7.91 -28.91
N ASP A 162 1.49 9.10 -28.56
CA ASP A 162 2.75 9.25 -27.83
C ASP A 162 2.68 8.66 -26.42
N VAL A 163 1.58 8.88 -25.68
CA VAL A 163 1.36 8.23 -24.37
C VAL A 163 1.39 6.71 -24.51
N ALA A 164 0.72 6.15 -25.52
CA ALA A 164 0.74 4.71 -25.76
C ALA A 164 2.17 4.20 -26.06
N ASN A 165 2.94 4.95 -26.86
CA ASN A 165 4.34 4.63 -27.17
C ASN A 165 5.23 4.69 -25.91
N VAL A 166 5.07 5.73 -25.08
CA VAL A 166 5.81 5.86 -23.82
C VAL A 166 5.50 4.70 -22.90
N VAL A 167 4.21 4.39 -22.67
CA VAL A 167 3.78 3.27 -21.82
C VAL A 167 4.33 1.93 -22.33
N ALA A 168 4.34 1.71 -23.65
CA ALA A 168 4.94 0.52 -24.24
C ALA A 168 6.45 0.45 -23.95
N SER A 169 7.16 1.57 -24.07
CA SER A 169 8.61 1.66 -23.81
C SER A 169 9.00 1.45 -22.35
N LEU A 170 8.10 1.72 -21.40
CA LEU A 170 8.36 1.48 -19.98
C LEU A 170 8.64 0.00 -19.67
N ARG A 171 8.14 -0.92 -20.51
CA ARG A 171 8.38 -2.36 -20.36
C ARG A 171 9.83 -2.77 -20.64
N SER A 172 10.59 -1.96 -21.39
CA SER A 172 12.00 -2.24 -21.70
C SER A 172 12.98 -1.61 -20.71
N LEU A 173 12.50 -0.98 -19.63
CA LEU A 173 13.38 -0.42 -18.61
C LEU A 173 14.16 -1.54 -17.90
N PRO A 174 15.45 -1.32 -17.60
CA PRO A 174 16.29 -2.31 -16.93
C PRO A 174 16.02 -2.35 -15.42
N LEU A 175 14.78 -2.62 -15.03
CA LEU A 175 14.35 -2.61 -13.63
C LEU A 175 15.09 -3.64 -12.76
N HIS A 176 15.67 -4.66 -13.39
CA HIS A 176 16.31 -5.79 -12.72
C HIS A 176 17.81 -5.63 -12.46
N ASP A 177 18.47 -4.61 -13.01
CA ASP A 177 19.95 -4.47 -12.96
C ASP A 177 20.51 -4.36 -11.53
N ASN A 178 19.75 -3.76 -10.62
CA ASN A 178 20.16 -3.54 -9.23
C ASN A 178 19.38 -4.43 -8.23
N VAL A 179 18.72 -5.49 -8.70
CA VAL A 179 18.03 -6.44 -7.82
C VAL A 179 19.05 -7.39 -7.21
N ALA A 180 19.03 -7.52 -5.89
CA ALA A 180 19.92 -8.44 -5.18
C ALA A 180 19.80 -9.87 -5.76
N PRO A 181 20.90 -10.65 -5.82
CA PRO A 181 20.85 -12.04 -6.26
C PRO A 181 19.87 -12.88 -5.42
N PHE A 182 19.20 -13.84 -6.06
CA PHE A 182 18.29 -14.77 -5.38
C PHE A 182 19.08 -15.99 -4.90
N SER A 183 19.54 -15.95 -3.64
CA SER A 183 20.40 -16.98 -3.04
C SER A 183 19.63 -18.28 -2.82
N ASP A 184 20.35 -19.41 -2.78
CA ASP A 184 19.76 -20.74 -2.56
C ASP A 184 19.01 -20.84 -1.23
N GLU A 185 19.54 -20.20 -0.18
CA GLU A 185 18.86 -20.10 1.12
C GLU A 185 17.52 -19.36 1.00
N GLU A 186 17.47 -18.24 0.26
CA GLU A 186 16.23 -17.50 0.03
C GLU A 186 15.25 -18.36 -0.79
N ARG A 187 15.72 -19.12 -1.78
CA ARG A 187 14.85 -20.04 -2.56
C ARG A 187 14.23 -21.10 -1.68
N GLN A 188 15.03 -21.69 -0.80
CA GLN A 188 14.58 -22.75 0.10
C GLN A 188 13.49 -22.24 1.05
N ARG A 189 13.66 -21.06 1.64
CA ARG A 189 12.63 -20.43 2.48
C ARG A 189 11.32 -20.18 1.73
N PHE A 190 11.39 -19.85 0.43
CA PHE A 190 10.18 -19.67 -0.38
C PHE A 190 9.52 -21.00 -0.72
N ALA A 191 10.31 -22.06 -0.94
CA ALA A 191 9.79 -23.40 -1.20
C ALA A 191 9.09 -24.01 0.02
N GLU A 192 9.52 -23.65 1.24
CA GLU A 192 8.87 -24.06 2.50
C GLU A 192 7.46 -23.47 2.68
N LEU A 193 7.06 -22.51 1.85
CA LEU A 193 5.71 -21.91 1.87
C LEU A 193 4.72 -22.65 0.96
N ASP A 194 5.09 -23.78 0.35
CA ASP A 194 4.20 -24.54 -0.55
C ASP A 194 2.92 -25.04 0.16
N ASP A 195 3.05 -25.40 1.44
CA ASP A 195 1.93 -25.82 2.29
C ASP A 195 1.11 -24.65 2.87
N VAL A 196 1.58 -23.41 2.72
CA VAL A 196 0.94 -22.19 3.26
C VAL A 196 0.30 -21.35 2.15
N PHE A 197 0.87 -21.37 0.94
CA PHE A 197 0.43 -20.55 -0.17
C PHE A 197 0.02 -21.38 -1.38
N SER A 198 -1.29 -21.48 -1.60
CA SER A 198 -1.84 -22.11 -2.80
C SER A 198 -1.92 -21.13 -3.97
N VAL A 199 -1.16 -21.39 -5.03
CA VAL A 199 -1.25 -20.62 -6.30
C VAL A 199 -2.64 -20.75 -6.93
N ALA A 200 -3.30 -21.90 -6.76
CA ALA A 200 -4.65 -22.14 -7.28
C ALA A 200 -5.70 -21.27 -6.56
N GLU A 201 -5.64 -21.22 -5.23
CA GLU A 201 -6.53 -20.38 -4.43
C GLU A 201 -6.26 -18.89 -4.65
N TYR A 202 -4.99 -18.50 -4.78
CA TYR A 202 -4.61 -17.15 -5.15
C TYR A 202 -5.22 -16.73 -6.50
N LYS A 203 -5.14 -17.59 -7.53
CA LYS A 203 -5.76 -17.37 -8.84
C LYS A 203 -7.28 -17.23 -8.73
N ALA A 204 -7.93 -18.12 -7.97
CA ALA A 204 -9.37 -18.08 -7.74
C ALA A 204 -9.80 -16.78 -7.04
N LYS A 205 -9.09 -16.37 -5.99
CA LYS A 205 -9.33 -15.13 -5.24
C LYS A 205 -9.16 -13.88 -6.11
N MET A 206 -8.18 -13.88 -7.00
CA MET A 206 -7.91 -12.76 -7.92
C MET A 206 -8.78 -12.80 -9.18
N GLY A 207 -9.58 -13.85 -9.40
CA GLY A 207 -10.44 -13.99 -10.58
C GLY A 207 -9.67 -14.14 -11.89
N THR A 208 -8.49 -14.75 -11.87
CA THR A 208 -7.64 -14.96 -13.07
C THR A 208 -7.26 -16.43 -13.25
N THR A 209 -7.11 -16.86 -14.50
CA THR A 209 -6.59 -18.20 -14.83
C THR A 209 -5.12 -18.18 -15.22
N VAL A 210 -4.52 -16.99 -15.43
CA VAL A 210 -3.15 -16.85 -15.96
C VAL A 210 -2.33 -15.91 -15.07
N LEU A 211 -1.08 -16.30 -14.82
CA LEU A 211 -0.06 -15.50 -14.15
C LEU A 211 1.10 -15.22 -15.11
N SER A 212 1.75 -14.06 -14.96
CA SER A 212 2.84 -13.63 -15.85
C SER A 212 4.22 -14.17 -15.48
N CYS A 213 4.35 -14.88 -14.36
CA CYS A 213 5.64 -15.25 -13.76
C CYS A 213 5.85 -16.76 -13.58
N GLY A 214 4.95 -17.60 -14.10
CA GLY A 214 4.92 -19.04 -13.80
C GLY A 214 3.87 -19.39 -12.75
N GLU A 215 3.85 -20.66 -12.33
CA GLU A 215 2.83 -21.22 -11.45
C GLU A 215 3.38 -21.95 -10.22
N SER A 216 4.70 -21.90 -9.97
CA SER A 216 5.25 -22.39 -8.71
C SER A 216 5.12 -21.33 -7.61
N VAL A 217 5.01 -21.78 -6.35
CA VAL A 217 4.97 -20.89 -5.17
C VAL A 217 6.19 -19.99 -5.12
N VAL A 218 7.38 -20.55 -5.37
CA VAL A 218 8.63 -19.78 -5.41
C VAL A 218 8.58 -18.66 -6.44
N GLU A 219 8.10 -18.93 -7.66
CA GLU A 219 8.00 -17.91 -8.72
C GLU A 219 7.01 -16.80 -8.37
N VAL A 220 5.81 -17.17 -7.91
CA VAL A 220 4.75 -16.21 -7.58
C VAL A 220 5.16 -15.33 -6.41
N LEU A 221 5.66 -15.91 -5.32
CA LEU A 221 6.09 -15.15 -4.15
C LEU A 221 7.33 -14.31 -4.45
N ARG A 222 8.28 -14.82 -5.24
CA ARG A 222 9.44 -14.05 -5.72
C ARG A 222 8.99 -12.80 -6.48
N ARG A 223 8.01 -12.95 -7.39
CA ARG A 223 7.47 -11.82 -8.16
C ARG A 223 6.75 -10.80 -7.28
N ARG A 224 6.06 -11.27 -6.23
CA ARG A 224 5.31 -10.40 -5.31
C ARG A 224 6.21 -9.62 -4.35
N TRP A 225 7.23 -10.26 -3.79
CA TRP A 225 7.94 -9.73 -2.62
C TRP A 225 9.29 -9.09 -2.91
N ARG A 226 10.07 -9.63 -3.85
CA ARG A 226 11.47 -9.20 -4.06
C ARG A 226 11.77 -8.63 -5.44
N GLU A 227 10.94 -8.92 -6.43
CA GLU A 227 11.14 -8.38 -7.77
C GLU A 227 10.41 -7.05 -7.97
N PRO A 228 10.99 -6.15 -8.79
CA PRO A 228 10.30 -4.94 -9.21
C PRO A 228 9.09 -5.30 -10.08
N SER A 229 8.06 -4.46 -10.00
CA SER A 229 6.91 -4.49 -10.89
C SER A 229 6.59 -3.06 -11.32
N LEU A 230 6.06 -2.94 -12.53
CA LEU A 230 5.57 -1.68 -13.08
C LEU A 230 4.07 -1.83 -13.34
N SER A 231 3.30 -0.85 -12.89
CA SER A 231 1.85 -0.83 -13.05
C SER A 231 1.40 0.53 -13.54
N VAL A 232 0.61 0.53 -14.62
CA VAL A 232 -0.04 1.74 -15.14
C VAL A 232 -1.37 1.88 -14.42
N LEU A 233 -1.48 2.86 -13.53
CA LEU A 233 -2.67 3.05 -12.69
C LEU A 233 -3.80 3.74 -13.45
N ARG A 234 -3.47 4.74 -14.27
CA ARG A 234 -4.41 5.52 -15.07
C ARG A 234 -3.75 5.99 -16.36
N MET A 235 -4.52 5.98 -17.43
CA MET A 235 -4.16 6.55 -18.72
C MET A 235 -5.41 7.21 -19.31
N GLY A 236 -5.32 8.44 -19.78
CA GLY A 236 -6.44 9.12 -20.40
C GLY A 236 -6.22 10.61 -20.64
N VAL A 237 -7.20 11.24 -21.28
CA VAL A 237 -7.26 12.70 -21.47
C VAL A 237 -8.07 13.30 -20.31
N PRO A 238 -7.65 14.41 -19.70
CA PRO A 238 -8.49 15.16 -18.76
C PRO A 238 -9.81 15.54 -19.42
N TYR A 239 -10.93 15.08 -18.86
CA TYR A 239 -12.26 15.39 -19.37
C TYR A 239 -12.65 16.83 -19.02
N THR A 240 -13.04 17.63 -20.00
CA THR A 240 -13.66 18.95 -19.79
C THR A 240 -15.15 18.85 -20.14
N PRO A 241 -16.11 19.12 -19.23
CA PRO A 241 -17.55 18.82 -19.42
C PRO A 241 -18.28 19.58 -20.53
N THR A 242 -17.59 20.37 -21.35
CA THR A 242 -18.18 21.16 -22.43
C THR A 242 -18.17 20.48 -23.80
N GLU A 243 -17.63 19.25 -23.91
CA GLU A 243 -17.43 18.62 -25.21
C GLU A 243 -18.48 17.54 -25.54
N SER A 244 -19.35 17.87 -26.49
CA SER A 244 -20.30 16.96 -27.13
C SER A 244 -19.60 15.76 -27.77
N SER A 245 -20.22 14.58 -27.64
CA SER A 245 -19.85 13.28 -28.20
C SER A 245 -19.63 13.29 -29.72
N GLY A 246 -18.44 13.65 -30.17
CA GLY A 246 -17.99 13.57 -31.56
C GLY A 246 -16.47 13.37 -31.66
N CYS A 247 -16.02 12.73 -32.75
CA CYS A 247 -14.62 12.45 -33.09
C CYS A 247 -13.69 13.67 -32.92
N LYS A 248 -13.05 13.78 -31.76
CA LYS A 248 -12.02 14.79 -31.47
C LYS A 248 -10.82 14.13 -30.82
N ALA A 249 -9.62 14.45 -31.32
CA ALA A 249 -8.37 14.02 -30.72
C ALA A 249 -8.02 15.00 -29.60
N GLY A 250 -8.03 14.52 -28.35
CA GLY A 250 -7.92 15.36 -27.16
C GLY A 250 -6.63 16.16 -27.10
N GLY A 251 -6.75 17.46 -26.84
CA GLY A 251 -5.69 18.34 -26.37
C GLY A 251 -6.09 18.93 -25.03
N ILE A 252 -5.15 19.09 -24.09
CA ILE A 252 -5.40 19.79 -22.84
C ILE A 252 -5.21 21.30 -23.11
N PRO A 253 -6.23 22.16 -22.96
CA PRO A 253 -6.01 23.59 -22.99
C PRO A 253 -5.20 24.00 -21.77
N ARG A 254 -4.15 24.81 -21.98
CA ARG A 254 -3.33 25.39 -20.91
C ARG A 254 -4.22 26.13 -19.91
N VAL A 255 -4.07 25.80 -18.63
CA VAL A 255 -4.29 26.75 -17.54
C VAL A 255 -2.98 26.80 -16.76
N ALA A 256 -2.54 28.03 -16.47
CA ALA A 256 -1.24 28.41 -15.93
C ALA A 256 -0.91 27.75 -14.58
#